data_AF-H8GSS7-F1
#
_entry.id   AF-H8GSS7-F1
#
_cell.length_a   1.000
_cell.length_b   1.000
_cell.length_c   1.000
_cell.angle_alpha   90.00
_cell.angle_beta   90.00
_cell.angle_gamma   90.00
#
_symmetry.space_group_name_H-M   'P 1'
#
loop_
_entity.id
_entity.type
_entity.pdbx_description
1 polymer ?
#
loop_
_entity_poly.entity_id
_entity_poly.type
_entity_poly.pdbx_seq_one_letter_code
_entity_poly.pdbx_strand_id
1 'polypeptide(L)'
;MLDQAWAAGLRYFDAARSYGRAEEFLGGWLGARGHAGEAVLGSKWGYTYVADWHMDAPAHEVKDHSLATLERQWPETLASLGRAPALYLIHSATLETGVLEDAGVLARLADLAAGGVRVGLSTSGPRQADTLRRALAARVDGVNPFSAVQATWNLLEPSAGAALAEAHAAGWTVVVKEGVANGRLTAHGLSGAGDVPPALAAEAARLGVGPDAVALAAALAQPWADLVLSGAAAPEHLQGNLRALDLTPDLGELAGLAEEPETYWRSRSALPWT
;
A
#
# COMPACT_ATOMS: atom_id res chain seq x y z
N MET A 1 -13.62 -7.71 -10.84
CA MET A 1 -12.61 -7.76 -9.77
C MET A 1 -13.24 -7.59 -8.39
N LEU A 2 -13.85 -6.44 -8.06
CA LEU A 2 -14.42 -6.18 -6.72
C LEU A 2 -15.41 -7.25 -6.24
N ASP A 3 -16.36 -7.68 -7.09
CA ASP A 3 -17.30 -8.75 -6.73
C ASP A 3 -16.60 -10.10 -6.45
N GLN A 4 -15.52 -10.41 -7.17
CA GLN A 4 -14.77 -11.66 -6.97
C GLN A 4 -13.98 -11.60 -5.65
N ALA A 5 -13.33 -10.48 -5.36
CA ALA A 5 -12.65 -10.25 -4.10
C ALA A 5 -13.63 -10.36 -2.92
N TRP A 6 -14.82 -9.75 -3.06
CA TRP A 6 -15.88 -9.84 -2.07
C TRP A 6 -16.36 -11.27 -1.84
N ALA A 7 -16.65 -12.00 -2.92
CA ALA A 7 -17.09 -13.39 -2.87
C ALA A 7 -16.03 -14.31 -2.24
N ALA A 8 -14.75 -13.99 -2.41
CA ALA A 8 -13.63 -14.68 -1.77
C ALA A 8 -13.42 -14.30 -0.29
N GLY A 9 -14.29 -13.46 0.29
CA GLY A 9 -14.22 -13.07 1.70
C GLY A 9 -13.38 -11.83 1.99
N LEU A 10 -12.78 -11.19 0.98
CA LEU A 10 -12.03 -9.95 1.18
C LEU A 10 -12.98 -8.79 1.51
N ARG A 11 -12.60 -7.98 2.50
CA ARG A 11 -13.40 -6.85 2.97
C ARG A 11 -12.64 -5.53 2.97
N TYR A 12 -11.32 -5.55 2.91
CA TYR A 12 -10.50 -4.34 2.79
C TYR A 12 -10.29 -3.97 1.31
N PHE A 13 -10.61 -2.73 0.95
CA PHE A 13 -10.39 -2.18 -0.39
C PHE A 13 -9.62 -0.87 -0.29
N ASP A 14 -8.53 -0.78 -1.03
CA ASP A 14 -7.62 0.35 -0.99
C ASP A 14 -7.72 1.17 -2.29
N ALA A 15 -7.80 2.49 -2.14
CA ALA A 15 -7.84 3.45 -3.23
C ALA A 15 -6.91 4.64 -2.94
N ALA A 16 -6.86 5.61 -3.85
CA ALA A 16 -6.24 6.90 -3.65
C ALA A 16 -6.87 7.91 -4.61
N ARG A 17 -6.82 9.21 -4.28
CA ARG A 17 -7.28 10.29 -5.18
C ARG A 17 -6.57 10.28 -6.53
N SER A 18 -5.32 9.83 -6.57
CA SER A 18 -4.53 9.84 -7.79
C SER A 18 -4.75 8.62 -8.68
N TYR A 19 -5.44 7.58 -8.20
CA TYR A 19 -5.71 6.36 -8.96
C TYR A 19 -6.88 6.55 -9.95
N GLY A 20 -6.79 7.56 -10.82
CA GLY A 20 -7.85 7.92 -11.77
C GLY A 20 -9.20 8.07 -11.08
N ARG A 21 -10.16 7.21 -11.45
CA ARG A 21 -11.53 7.18 -10.89
C ARG A 21 -11.77 6.08 -9.85
N ALA A 22 -10.72 5.55 -9.22
CA ALA A 22 -10.82 4.42 -8.30
C ALA A 22 -11.83 4.65 -7.16
N GLU A 23 -11.81 5.82 -6.52
CA GLU A 23 -12.77 6.12 -5.45
C GLU A 23 -14.22 6.18 -5.94
N GLU A 24 -14.48 6.78 -7.11
CA GLU A 24 -15.82 6.82 -7.70
C GLU A 24 -16.34 5.41 -8.03
N PHE A 25 -15.49 4.57 -8.63
CA PHE A 25 -15.85 3.19 -8.94
C PHE A 25 -16.11 2.39 -7.66
N LEU A 26 -15.29 2.58 -6.64
CA LEU A 26 -15.45 1.90 -5.35
C LEU A 26 -16.74 2.34 -4.65
N GLY A 27 -17.00 3.64 -4.54
CA GLY A 27 -18.24 4.18 -3.97
C GLY A 27 -19.49 3.73 -4.72
N GLY A 28 -19.46 3.80 -6.06
CA GLY A 28 -20.54 3.33 -6.92
C GLY A 28 -20.82 1.83 -6.76
N TRP A 29 -19.76 1.00 -6.71
CA TRP A 29 -19.89 -0.43 -6.47
C TRP A 29 -20.50 -0.75 -5.09
N LEU A 30 -20.05 -0.08 -4.02
CA LEU A 30 -20.60 -0.26 -2.68
C LEU A 30 -22.09 0.06 -2.63
N GLY A 31 -22.51 1.16 -3.27
CA GLY A 31 -23.91 1.56 -3.36
C GLY A 31 -24.75 0.57 -4.17
N ALA A 32 -24.26 0.16 -5.34
CA ALA A 32 -24.97 -0.77 -6.22
C ALA A 32 -25.12 -2.18 -5.63
N ARG A 33 -24.15 -2.62 -4.80
CA ARG A 33 -24.16 -3.96 -4.19
C ARG A 33 -24.65 -4.00 -2.74
N GLY A 34 -24.84 -2.84 -2.10
CA GLY A 34 -25.26 -2.77 -0.71
C GLY A 34 -24.18 -3.19 0.30
N HIS A 35 -22.90 -3.03 -0.03
CA HIS A 35 -21.76 -3.49 0.79
C HIS A 35 -21.19 -2.44 1.75
N ALA A 36 -21.84 -1.26 1.85
CA ALA A 36 -21.32 -0.12 2.59
C ALA A 36 -21.09 -0.37 4.09
N GLY A 37 -21.86 -1.26 4.72
CA GLY A 37 -21.75 -1.56 6.16
C GLY A 37 -20.63 -2.52 6.54
N GLU A 38 -20.13 -3.31 5.59
CA GLU A 38 -19.18 -4.41 5.84
C GLU A 38 -17.80 -4.16 5.22
N ALA A 39 -17.73 -3.41 4.13
CA ALA A 39 -16.45 -3.06 3.51
C ALA A 39 -15.64 -2.12 4.41
N VAL A 40 -14.33 -2.33 4.47
CA VAL A 40 -13.35 -1.44 5.11
C VAL A 40 -12.55 -0.75 4.00
N LEU A 41 -12.49 0.58 4.01
CA LEU A 41 -11.87 1.35 2.92
C LEU A 41 -10.60 2.04 3.39
N GLY A 42 -9.55 1.95 2.57
CA GLY A 42 -8.41 2.86 2.61
C GLY A 42 -8.49 3.86 1.48
N SER A 43 -8.19 5.13 1.76
CA SER A 43 -7.88 6.10 0.71
C SER A 43 -6.71 7.02 1.10
N LYS A 44 -6.25 7.83 0.15
CA LYS A 44 -5.03 8.62 0.27
C LYS A 44 -5.12 9.93 -0.49
N TRP A 45 -4.42 10.92 0.06
CA TRP A 45 -4.35 12.28 -0.46
C TRP A 45 -2.91 12.70 -0.74
N GLY A 46 -2.75 13.81 -1.45
CA GLY A 46 -1.44 14.43 -1.66
C GLY A 46 -0.83 14.14 -3.03
N TYR A 47 -1.55 13.42 -3.88
CA TYR A 47 -1.31 13.36 -5.31
C TYR A 47 -2.58 13.77 -6.05
N THR A 48 -2.42 14.58 -7.09
CA THR A 48 -3.51 14.94 -8.01
C THR A 48 -3.23 14.30 -9.35
N TYR A 49 -4.15 13.48 -9.85
CA TYR A 49 -4.10 12.96 -11.22
C TYR A 49 -4.38 14.11 -12.20
N VAL A 50 -3.46 14.34 -13.15
CA VAL A 50 -3.55 15.45 -14.12
C VAL A 50 -3.47 14.98 -15.58
N ALA A 51 -3.38 13.66 -15.81
CA ALA A 51 -3.25 13.10 -17.16
C ALA A 51 -4.55 13.09 -17.97
N ASP A 52 -5.72 13.30 -17.35
CA ASP A 52 -7.04 13.25 -18.02
C ASP A 52 -7.20 12.06 -18.99
N TRP A 53 -6.72 10.88 -18.58
CA TRP A 53 -6.76 9.63 -19.36
C TRP A 53 -5.90 9.61 -20.63
N HIS A 54 -5.02 10.59 -20.81
CA HIS A 54 -4.03 10.61 -21.87
C HIS A 54 -2.73 9.94 -21.41
N MET A 55 -2.37 8.82 -22.05
CA MET A 55 -1.12 8.11 -21.78
C MET A 55 0.11 8.97 -22.06
N ASP A 56 0.02 9.91 -23.01
CA ASP A 56 1.12 10.79 -23.42
C ASP A 56 1.21 12.10 -22.63
N ALA A 57 0.46 12.24 -21.53
CA ALA A 57 0.50 13.45 -20.72
C ALA A 57 1.91 13.71 -20.12
N PRO A 58 2.42 14.96 -20.11
CA PRO A 58 3.77 15.27 -19.62
C PRO A 58 4.01 14.89 -18.15
N ALA A 59 2.95 14.92 -17.35
CA ALA A 59 2.91 14.38 -16.00
C ALA A 59 1.56 13.69 -15.82
N HIS A 60 1.55 12.52 -15.19
CA HIS A 60 0.30 11.82 -14.90
C HIS A 60 -0.26 12.19 -13.53
N GLU A 61 0.64 12.51 -12.59
CA GLU A 61 0.27 12.93 -11.26
C GLU A 61 1.21 14.04 -10.76
N VAL A 62 0.67 14.95 -9.95
CA VAL A 62 1.43 15.98 -9.23
C VAL A 62 1.37 15.67 -7.74
N LYS A 63 2.52 15.43 -7.12
CA LYS A 63 2.65 15.32 -5.67
C LYS A 63 2.58 16.73 -5.05
N ASP A 64 1.62 16.93 -4.16
CA ASP A 64 1.47 18.14 -3.36
C ASP A 64 0.93 17.77 -1.97
N HIS A 65 1.80 17.86 -0.96
CA HIS A 65 1.47 17.53 0.43
C HIS A 65 1.06 18.77 1.26
N SER A 66 0.64 19.85 0.61
CA SER A 66 0.17 21.06 1.31
C SER A 66 -1.17 20.86 2.02
N LEU A 67 -1.38 21.67 3.06
CA LEU A 67 -2.68 21.75 3.76
C LEU A 67 -3.83 22.06 2.79
N ALA A 68 -3.62 22.97 1.83
CA ALA A 68 -4.64 23.33 0.85
C ALA A 68 -5.08 22.11 0.00
N THR A 69 -4.15 21.22 -0.34
CA THR A 69 -4.49 19.97 -1.03
C THR A 69 -5.21 18.97 -0.14
N LEU A 70 -4.83 18.84 1.14
CA LEU A 70 -5.59 18.03 2.12
C LEU A 70 -7.03 18.53 2.27
N GLU A 71 -7.22 19.84 2.46
CA GLU A 71 -8.54 20.45 2.65
C GLU A 71 -9.43 20.33 1.41
N ARG A 72 -8.85 20.39 0.21
CA ARG A 72 -9.55 20.13 -1.04
C ARG A 72 -9.92 18.65 -1.19
N GLN A 73 -8.97 17.74 -1.00
CA GLN A 73 -9.16 16.33 -1.33
C GLN A 73 -10.00 15.56 -0.33
N TRP A 74 -10.01 15.94 0.95
CA TRP A 74 -10.84 15.27 1.95
C TRP A 74 -12.35 15.26 1.61
N PRO A 75 -13.02 16.40 1.37
CA PRO A 75 -14.42 16.41 0.98
C PRO A 75 -14.67 15.72 -0.37
N GLU A 76 -13.71 15.75 -1.29
CA GLU A 76 -13.81 15.01 -2.55
C GLU A 76 -13.83 13.49 -2.32
N THR A 77 -12.93 12.96 -1.48
CA THR A 77 -12.93 11.54 -1.07
C THR A 77 -14.27 11.15 -0.45
N LEU A 78 -14.81 11.97 0.45
CA LEU A 78 -16.11 11.71 1.08
C LEU A 78 -17.24 11.63 0.05
N ALA A 79 -17.25 12.56 -0.92
CA ALA A 79 -18.25 12.58 -1.98
C ALA A 79 -18.13 11.36 -2.91
N SER A 80 -16.90 11.01 -3.33
CA SER A 80 -16.66 9.87 -4.23
C SER A 80 -16.97 8.52 -3.58
N LEU A 81 -16.58 8.31 -2.32
CA LEU A 81 -16.84 7.06 -1.59
C LEU A 81 -18.26 7.00 -0.99
N GLY A 82 -18.94 8.14 -0.87
CA GLY A 82 -20.23 8.27 -0.19
C GLY A 82 -20.17 8.18 1.34
N ARG A 83 -18.96 8.07 1.92
CA ARG A 83 -18.69 8.03 3.37
C ARG A 83 -17.19 8.22 3.65
N ALA A 84 -16.84 8.40 4.93
CA ALA A 84 -15.46 8.40 5.37
C ALA A 84 -14.80 7.02 5.18
N PRO A 85 -13.56 6.96 4.64
CA PRO A 85 -12.78 5.74 4.67
C PRO A 85 -12.32 5.43 6.10
N ALA A 86 -12.05 4.15 6.37
CA ALA A 86 -11.53 3.74 7.67
C ALA A 86 -10.07 4.19 7.86
N LEU A 87 -9.28 4.15 6.78
CA LEU A 87 -7.90 4.65 6.73
C LEU A 87 -7.81 5.82 5.75
N TYR A 88 -7.19 6.92 6.16
CA TYR A 88 -6.90 8.04 5.28
C TYR A 88 -5.44 8.46 5.39
N LEU A 89 -4.65 8.17 4.34
CA LEU A 89 -3.20 8.24 4.41
C LEU A 89 -2.62 9.40 3.60
N ILE A 90 -1.56 10.02 4.08
CA ILE A 90 -0.68 10.84 3.24
C ILE A 90 -0.07 9.92 2.18
N HIS A 91 -0.23 10.23 0.89
CA HIS A 91 0.24 9.35 -0.17
C HIS A 91 1.74 9.54 -0.44
N SER A 92 2.52 8.46 -0.33
CA SER A 92 3.93 8.43 -0.72
C SER A 92 4.78 9.53 -0.06
N ALA A 93 4.63 9.66 1.26
CA ALA A 93 5.44 10.51 2.12
C ALA A 93 6.88 10.00 2.17
N THR A 94 7.82 10.95 2.10
CA THR A 94 9.26 10.72 2.28
C THR A 94 9.81 11.86 3.14
N LEU A 95 11.04 11.76 3.61
CA LEU A 95 11.66 12.85 4.38
C LEU A 95 11.76 14.15 3.55
N GLU A 96 11.96 14.01 2.24
CA GLU A 96 12.11 15.14 1.31
C GLU A 96 10.79 15.89 1.08
N THR A 97 9.63 15.28 1.34
CA THR A 97 8.35 15.97 1.17
C THR A 97 8.08 16.99 2.27
N GLY A 98 8.76 16.91 3.42
CA GLY A 98 8.61 17.84 4.55
C GLY A 98 7.24 17.84 5.23
N VAL A 99 6.33 16.95 4.82
CA VAL A 99 4.93 16.92 5.30
C VAL A 99 4.82 16.57 6.78
N LEU A 100 5.81 15.86 7.33
CA LEU A 100 5.85 15.47 8.74
C LEU A 100 6.34 16.61 9.65
N GLU A 101 6.74 17.74 9.07
CA GLU A 101 7.13 18.98 9.75
C GLU A 101 6.09 20.09 9.57
N ASP A 102 5.12 19.92 8.68
CA ASP A 102 4.07 20.90 8.43
C ASP A 102 3.03 20.88 9.55
N ALA A 103 3.14 21.85 10.46
CA ALA A 103 2.24 21.97 11.61
C ALA A 103 0.76 22.13 11.21
N GLY A 104 0.47 22.78 10.08
CA GLY A 104 -0.90 22.96 9.60
C GLY A 104 -1.50 21.65 9.11
N VAL A 105 -0.72 20.87 8.35
CA VAL A 105 -1.12 19.52 7.93
C VAL A 105 -1.31 18.60 9.13
N LEU A 106 -0.34 18.57 10.05
CA LEU A 106 -0.42 17.71 11.23
C LEU A 106 -1.63 18.05 12.11
N ALA A 107 -1.91 19.34 12.34
CA ALA A 107 -3.09 19.76 13.09
C ALA A 107 -4.38 19.31 12.40
N ARG A 108 -4.49 19.49 11.08
CA ARG A 108 -5.67 19.05 10.33
C ARG A 108 -5.87 17.53 10.36
N LEU A 109 -4.78 16.75 10.33
CA LEU A 109 -4.84 15.30 10.47
C LEU A 109 -5.23 14.88 11.90
N ALA A 110 -4.79 15.61 12.92
CA ALA A 110 -5.24 15.40 14.29
C ALA A 110 -6.76 15.64 14.43
N ASP A 111 -7.31 16.67 13.78
CA ASP A 111 -8.76 16.91 13.75
C ASP A 111 -9.54 15.75 13.08
N LEU A 112 -9.02 15.21 11.98
CA LEU A 112 -9.61 14.03 11.34
C LEU A 112 -9.57 12.80 12.26
N ALA A 113 -8.45 12.61 12.96
CA ALA A 113 -8.28 11.52 13.92
C ALA A 113 -9.28 11.64 15.09
N ALA A 114 -9.47 12.84 15.63
CA ALA A 114 -10.47 13.12 16.65
C ALA A 114 -11.91 12.87 16.16
N GLY A 115 -12.15 13.04 14.86
CA GLY A 115 -13.40 12.67 14.18
C GLY A 115 -13.57 11.17 13.92
N GLY A 116 -12.65 10.32 14.36
CA GLY A 116 -12.73 8.86 14.25
C GLY A 116 -12.11 8.24 13.00
N VAL A 117 -11.41 9.02 12.18
CA VAL A 117 -10.69 8.51 10.99
C VAL A 117 -9.31 8.04 11.41
N ARG A 118 -8.89 6.82 11.03
CA ARG A 118 -7.48 6.41 11.24
C ARG A 118 -6.61 7.09 10.20
N VAL A 119 -5.97 8.18 10.59
CA VAL A 119 -5.02 8.87 9.72
C VAL A 119 -3.66 8.19 9.78
N GLY A 120 -2.94 8.26 8.68
CA GLY A 120 -1.65 7.58 8.54
C GLY A 120 -0.84 8.13 7.38
N LEU A 121 0.13 7.35 6.96
CA LEU A 121 0.96 7.66 5.79
C LEU A 121 1.24 6.39 4.99
N SER A 122 1.36 6.54 3.68
CA SER A 122 2.06 5.58 2.86
C SER A 122 3.45 6.10 2.56
N THR A 123 4.48 5.27 2.68
CA THR A 123 5.87 5.63 2.43
C THR A 123 6.34 5.21 1.04
N SER A 124 7.44 5.78 0.57
CA SER A 124 8.18 5.27 -0.60
C SER A 124 9.66 5.60 -0.48
N GLY A 125 10.47 4.92 -1.28
CA GLY A 125 11.91 5.13 -1.35
C GLY A 125 12.71 4.34 -0.31
N PRO A 126 14.04 4.31 -0.48
CA PRO A 126 14.95 3.50 0.33
C PRO A 126 14.98 3.92 1.80
N ARG A 127 14.54 5.14 2.10
CA ARG A 127 14.49 5.72 3.45
C ARG A 127 13.10 5.63 4.10
N GLN A 128 12.26 4.71 3.63
CA GLN A 128 10.92 4.53 4.20
C GLN A 128 10.94 4.19 5.70
N ALA A 129 11.95 3.47 6.19
CA ALA A 129 12.12 3.17 7.61
C ALA A 129 12.35 4.46 8.43
N ASP A 130 13.22 5.35 7.96
CA ASP A 130 13.47 6.65 8.59
C ASP A 130 12.21 7.53 8.59
N THR A 131 11.50 7.55 7.46
CA THR A 131 10.24 8.30 7.31
C THR A 131 9.18 7.80 8.30
N LEU A 132 9.05 6.49 8.46
CA LEU A 132 8.12 5.89 9.41
C LEU A 132 8.49 6.24 10.86
N ARG A 133 9.77 6.14 11.24
CA ARG A 133 10.23 6.55 12.57
C ARG A 133 10.01 8.05 12.83
N ARG A 134 10.18 8.89 11.82
CA ARG A 134 9.83 10.32 11.90
C ARG A 134 8.34 10.52 12.17
N ALA A 135 7.48 9.77 11.49
CA ALA A 135 6.03 9.81 11.71
C ALA A 135 5.65 9.30 13.12
N LEU A 136 6.30 8.23 13.61
CA LEU A 136 6.11 7.74 14.98
C LEU A 136 6.52 8.76 16.05
N ALA A 137 7.48 9.64 15.74
CA ALA A 137 7.92 10.73 16.61
C ALA A 137 7.08 12.01 16.49
N ALA A 138 6.22 12.15 15.46
CA ALA A 138 5.40 13.34 15.26
C ALA A 138 4.42 13.57 16.41
N ARG A 139 4.20 14.83 16.78
CA ARG A 139 3.28 15.22 17.87
C ARG A 139 2.51 16.49 17.51
N VAL A 140 1.22 16.49 17.84
CA VAL A 140 0.34 17.67 17.88
C VAL A 140 -0.25 17.69 19.29
N ASP A 141 -0.02 18.78 20.01
CA ASP A 141 -0.44 18.92 21.42
C ASP A 141 -0.05 17.72 22.31
N GLY A 142 1.14 17.17 22.06
CA GLY A 142 1.70 16.03 22.81
C GLY A 142 1.19 14.65 22.38
N VAL A 143 0.28 14.56 21.41
CA VAL A 143 -0.29 13.30 20.90
C VAL A 143 0.17 13.04 19.47
N ASN A 144 0.45 11.78 19.13
CA ASN A 144 0.73 11.42 17.74
C ASN A 144 -0.61 11.32 16.97
N PRO A 145 -0.83 12.09 15.89
CA PRO A 145 -2.08 12.00 15.14
C PRO A 145 -2.23 10.69 14.37
N PHE A 146 -1.12 10.03 14.03
CA PHE A 146 -1.11 8.86 13.17
C PHE A 146 -1.37 7.56 13.93
N SER A 147 -2.08 6.64 13.28
CA SER A 147 -2.36 5.30 13.80
C SER A 147 -2.33 4.21 12.71
N ALA A 148 -1.77 4.52 11.54
CA ALA A 148 -1.67 3.59 10.43
C ALA A 148 -0.48 3.91 9.51
N VAL A 149 0.11 2.87 8.91
CA VAL A 149 1.13 3.00 7.87
C VAL A 149 0.86 2.04 6.73
N GLN A 150 1.10 2.49 5.49
CA GLN A 150 1.17 1.63 4.32
C GLN A 150 2.55 1.68 3.65
N ALA A 151 3.37 0.65 3.81
CA ALA A 151 4.76 0.64 3.35
C ALA A 151 5.04 -0.46 2.33
N THR A 152 6.05 -0.24 1.48
CA THR A 152 6.55 -1.28 0.58
C THR A 152 7.31 -2.30 1.41
N TRP A 153 6.88 -3.55 1.34
CA TRP A 153 7.64 -4.68 1.86
C TRP A 153 7.42 -5.89 0.97
N ASN A 154 8.51 -6.56 0.61
CA ASN A 154 8.51 -7.84 -0.11
C ASN A 154 9.86 -8.53 0.06
N LEU A 155 10.00 -9.73 -0.51
CA LEU A 155 11.23 -10.53 -0.41
C LEU A 155 12.48 -9.85 -1.00
N LEU A 156 12.33 -8.91 -1.93
CA LEU A 156 13.45 -8.13 -2.50
C LEU A 156 13.73 -6.86 -1.69
N GLU A 157 12.73 -6.31 -1.00
CA GLU A 157 12.84 -5.08 -0.22
C GLU A 157 12.26 -5.26 1.20
N PRO A 158 12.99 -5.96 2.09
CA PRO A 158 12.53 -6.19 3.45
C PRO A 158 12.96 -5.10 4.45
N SER A 159 13.71 -4.07 4.02
CA SER A 159 14.43 -3.15 4.92
C SER A 159 13.54 -2.35 5.89
N ALA A 160 12.27 -2.15 5.54
CA ALA A 160 11.31 -1.48 6.40
C ALA A 160 10.84 -2.32 7.60
N GLY A 161 11.09 -3.64 7.60
CA GLY A 161 10.47 -4.59 8.55
C GLY A 161 10.62 -4.21 10.02
N ALA A 162 11.80 -3.75 10.43
CA ALA A 162 12.03 -3.33 11.82
C ALA A 162 11.19 -2.09 12.20
N ALA A 163 11.13 -1.08 11.33
CA ALA A 163 10.31 0.12 11.58
C ALA A 163 8.80 -0.19 11.52
N LEU A 164 8.39 -1.16 10.70
CA LEU A 164 7.01 -1.64 10.65
C LEU A 164 6.63 -2.39 11.94
N ALA A 165 7.54 -3.20 12.48
CA ALA A 165 7.36 -3.83 13.79
C ALA A 165 7.26 -2.80 14.92
N GLU A 166 8.07 -1.73 14.89
CA GLU A 166 7.97 -0.60 15.83
C GLU A 166 6.58 0.08 15.74
N ALA A 167 6.08 0.32 14.53
CA ALA A 167 4.76 0.91 14.33
C ALA A 167 3.63 0.00 14.83
N HIS A 168 3.67 -1.28 14.50
CA HIS A 168 2.70 -2.26 15.00
C HIS A 168 2.72 -2.36 16.53
N ALA A 169 3.91 -2.38 17.15
CA ALA A 169 4.05 -2.38 18.60
C ALA A 169 3.52 -1.09 19.26
N ALA A 170 3.50 0.03 18.54
CA ALA A 170 2.85 1.27 18.94
C ALA A 170 1.32 1.27 18.70
N GLY A 171 0.75 0.16 18.26
CA GLY A 171 -0.68 -0.01 18.00
C GLY A 171 -1.14 0.52 16.65
N TRP A 172 -0.24 0.80 15.70
CA TRP A 172 -0.62 1.23 14.36
C TRP A 172 -1.06 0.05 13.51
N THR A 173 -2.07 0.26 12.67
CA THR A 173 -2.38 -0.67 11.59
C THR A 173 -1.29 -0.62 10.53
N VAL A 174 -0.67 -1.76 10.21
CA VAL A 174 0.36 -1.89 9.19
C VAL A 174 -0.20 -2.56 7.94
N VAL A 175 -0.13 -1.85 6.82
CA VAL A 175 -0.54 -2.31 5.50
C VAL A 175 0.69 -2.49 4.62
N VAL A 176 0.95 -3.71 4.16
CA VAL A 176 2.00 -3.99 3.17
C VAL A 176 1.48 -3.72 1.77
N LYS A 177 2.21 -2.91 1.00
CA LYS A 177 2.01 -2.74 -0.45
C LYS A 177 3.18 -3.37 -1.23
N GLU A 178 2.94 -3.59 -2.52
CA GLU A 178 3.95 -4.13 -3.45
C GLU A 178 4.53 -5.49 -2.99
N GLY A 179 3.71 -6.36 -2.40
CA GLY A 179 4.13 -7.68 -1.89
C GLY A 179 4.74 -8.61 -2.95
N VAL A 180 4.39 -8.39 -4.23
CA VAL A 180 4.97 -9.11 -5.39
C VAL A 180 5.99 -8.27 -6.19
N ALA A 181 6.47 -7.17 -5.60
CA ALA A 181 7.48 -6.27 -6.18
C ALA A 181 7.18 -5.81 -7.62
N ASN A 182 5.96 -5.32 -7.86
CA ASN A 182 5.49 -4.86 -9.19
C ASN A 182 5.64 -5.95 -10.28
N GLY A 183 5.36 -7.21 -9.92
CA GLY A 183 5.42 -8.35 -10.84
C GLY A 183 6.74 -9.13 -10.79
N ARG A 184 7.82 -8.56 -10.21
CA ARG A 184 9.15 -9.18 -10.18
C ARG A 184 9.19 -10.50 -9.41
N LEU A 185 8.32 -10.68 -8.42
CA LEU A 185 8.16 -11.91 -7.63
C LEU A 185 6.99 -12.78 -8.12
N THR A 186 6.66 -12.69 -9.41
CA THR A 186 5.63 -13.52 -10.07
C THR A 186 6.27 -14.36 -11.17
N ALA A 187 5.48 -15.11 -11.95
CA ALA A 187 5.97 -15.82 -13.13
C ALA A 187 6.60 -14.90 -14.20
N HIS A 188 6.37 -13.59 -14.11
CA HIS A 188 7.05 -12.58 -14.93
C HIS A 188 8.57 -12.54 -14.67
N GLY A 189 9.02 -12.82 -13.44
CA GLY A 189 10.43 -12.81 -13.06
C GLY A 189 11.03 -11.41 -12.90
N LEU A 190 12.29 -11.35 -12.48
CA LEU A 190 13.00 -10.11 -12.11
C LEU A 190 13.13 -9.12 -13.28
N SER A 191 13.32 -9.62 -14.50
CA SER A 191 13.51 -8.82 -15.72
C SER A 191 12.31 -8.84 -16.68
N GLY A 192 11.29 -9.66 -16.39
CA GLY A 192 10.16 -9.89 -17.31
C GLY A 192 10.37 -11.04 -18.29
N ALA A 193 11.47 -11.78 -18.17
CA ALA A 193 11.77 -12.94 -19.01
C ALA A 193 11.42 -14.29 -18.35
N GLY A 194 10.66 -14.29 -17.26
CA GLY A 194 10.37 -15.49 -16.48
C GLY A 194 11.54 -15.98 -15.63
N ASP A 195 12.52 -15.10 -15.37
CA ASP A 195 13.68 -15.31 -14.51
C ASP A 195 13.30 -15.22 -13.01
N VAL A 196 12.43 -16.14 -12.58
CA VAL A 196 12.04 -16.28 -11.17
C VAL A 196 13.28 -16.69 -10.36
N PRO A 197 13.58 -16.01 -9.23
CA PRO A 197 14.72 -16.36 -8.38
C PRO A 197 14.69 -17.85 -7.97
N PRO A 198 15.83 -18.58 -8.03
CA PRO A 198 15.84 -20.03 -7.79
C PRO A 198 15.25 -20.46 -6.45
N ALA A 199 15.53 -19.73 -5.36
CA ALA A 199 14.97 -20.02 -4.05
C ALA A 199 13.44 -19.89 -4.03
N LEU A 200 12.90 -18.84 -4.65
CA LEU A 200 11.46 -18.63 -4.78
C LEU A 200 10.81 -19.69 -5.67
N ALA A 201 11.45 -20.06 -6.77
CA ALA A 201 10.95 -21.10 -7.67
C ALA A 201 10.91 -22.48 -6.99
N ALA A 202 11.97 -22.82 -6.23
CA ALA A 202 12.02 -24.05 -5.45
C ALA A 202 10.92 -24.10 -4.38
N GLU A 203 10.71 -22.99 -3.68
CA GLU A 203 9.68 -22.89 -2.64
C GLU A 203 8.26 -22.95 -3.23
N ALA A 204 8.02 -22.27 -4.35
CA ALA A 204 6.76 -22.34 -5.08
C ALA A 204 6.46 -23.77 -5.56
N ALA A 205 7.48 -24.49 -6.06
CA ALA A 205 7.36 -25.90 -6.44
C ALA A 205 7.06 -26.80 -5.22
N ARG A 206 7.74 -26.59 -4.09
CA ARG A 206 7.51 -27.33 -2.83
C ARG A 206 6.07 -27.19 -2.34
N LEU A 207 5.51 -25.98 -2.46
CA LEU A 207 4.16 -25.63 -2.03
C LEU A 207 3.08 -25.86 -3.11
N GLY A 208 3.47 -26.22 -4.34
CA GLY A 208 2.53 -26.43 -5.46
C GLY A 208 1.73 -25.18 -5.85
N VAL A 209 2.35 -24.00 -5.77
CA VAL A 209 1.75 -22.68 -6.03
C VAL A 209 2.60 -21.87 -7.02
N GLY A 210 2.09 -20.70 -7.43
CA GLY A 210 2.89 -19.70 -8.13
C GLY A 210 3.79 -18.90 -7.18
N PRO A 211 4.88 -18.29 -7.69
CA PRO A 211 5.79 -17.46 -6.91
C PRO A 211 5.12 -16.24 -6.25
N ASP A 212 4.09 -15.70 -6.89
CA ASP A 212 3.24 -14.61 -6.38
C ASP A 212 2.57 -14.98 -5.04
N ALA A 213 2.00 -16.19 -4.96
CA ALA A 213 1.38 -16.68 -3.73
C ALA A 213 2.40 -16.87 -2.60
N VAL A 214 3.62 -17.35 -2.92
CA VAL A 214 4.70 -17.48 -1.93
C VAL A 214 5.15 -16.11 -1.41
N ALA A 215 5.34 -15.14 -2.31
CA ALA A 215 5.76 -13.80 -1.93
C ALA A 215 4.73 -13.09 -1.04
N LEU A 216 3.43 -13.22 -1.37
CA LEU A 216 2.35 -12.70 -0.52
C LEU A 216 2.25 -13.44 0.81
N ALA A 217 2.41 -14.77 0.83
CA ALA A 217 2.42 -15.54 2.07
C ALA A 217 3.59 -15.14 2.98
N ALA A 218 4.75 -14.82 2.40
CA ALA A 218 5.89 -14.34 3.17
C ALA A 218 5.63 -12.98 3.84
N ALA A 219 4.87 -12.11 3.19
CA ALA A 219 4.41 -10.85 3.77
C ALA A 219 3.36 -11.08 4.87
N LEU A 220 2.40 -11.98 4.64
CA LEU A 220 1.38 -12.36 5.62
C LEU A 220 1.96 -13.05 6.86
N ALA A 221 3.07 -13.78 6.71
CA ALA A 221 3.76 -14.45 7.81
C ALA A 221 4.49 -13.48 8.76
N GLN A 222 4.64 -12.20 8.39
CA GLN A 222 5.25 -11.21 9.27
C GLN A 222 4.31 -10.88 10.43
N PRO A 223 4.77 -10.95 11.69
CA PRO A 223 3.90 -10.78 12.87
C PRO A 223 3.36 -9.36 13.03
N TRP A 224 3.94 -8.39 12.32
CA TRP A 224 3.55 -6.99 12.33
C TRP A 224 2.65 -6.61 11.16
N ALA A 225 2.39 -7.50 10.20
CA ALA A 225 1.59 -7.19 9.02
C ALA A 225 0.10 -7.45 9.30
N ASP A 226 -0.69 -6.39 9.47
CA ASP A 226 -2.14 -6.51 9.68
C ASP A 226 -2.90 -6.75 8.37
N LEU A 227 -2.41 -6.14 7.27
CA LEU A 227 -3.01 -6.23 5.94
C LEU A 227 -1.91 -6.35 4.89
N VAL A 228 -2.12 -7.18 3.87
CA VAL A 228 -1.25 -7.27 2.68
C VAL A 228 -2.09 -7.00 1.45
N LEU A 229 -1.74 -5.96 0.69
CA LEU A 229 -2.43 -5.61 -0.55
C LEU A 229 -2.05 -6.59 -1.65
N SER A 230 -3.05 -7.26 -2.21
CA SER A 230 -2.92 -8.04 -3.44
C SER A 230 -3.27 -7.16 -4.64
N GLY A 231 -2.31 -7.02 -5.57
CA GLY A 231 -2.55 -6.41 -6.87
C GLY A 231 -2.98 -7.48 -7.87
N ALA A 232 -4.09 -7.27 -8.58
CA ALA A 232 -4.57 -8.19 -9.60
C ALA A 232 -5.17 -7.42 -10.79
N ALA A 233 -4.56 -7.59 -11.97
CA ALA A 233 -5.08 -7.06 -13.23
C ALA A 233 -6.11 -8.01 -13.90
N ALA A 234 -6.05 -9.31 -13.60
CA ALA A 234 -6.92 -10.34 -14.17
C ALA A 234 -7.49 -11.25 -13.05
N PRO A 235 -8.70 -11.82 -13.21
CA PRO A 235 -9.32 -12.73 -12.25
C PRO A 235 -8.40 -13.85 -11.75
N GLU A 236 -7.59 -14.40 -12.65
CA GLU A 236 -6.68 -15.51 -12.39
C GLU A 236 -5.57 -15.09 -11.43
N HIS A 237 -5.11 -13.83 -11.50
CA HIS A 237 -4.15 -13.27 -10.55
C HIS A 237 -4.74 -13.19 -9.14
N LEU A 238 -6.01 -12.79 -9.01
CA LEU A 238 -6.67 -12.76 -7.71
C LEU A 238 -6.78 -14.18 -7.13
N GLN A 239 -7.18 -15.15 -7.95
CA GLN A 239 -7.26 -16.56 -7.52
C GLN A 239 -5.91 -17.12 -7.09
N GLY A 240 -4.84 -16.82 -7.82
CA GLY A 240 -3.47 -17.18 -7.45
C GLY A 240 -3.05 -16.55 -6.12
N ASN A 241 -3.23 -15.24 -5.99
CA ASN A 241 -2.91 -14.49 -4.78
C ASN A 241 -3.66 -15.00 -3.54
N LEU A 242 -4.93 -15.39 -3.67
CA LEU A 242 -5.74 -15.91 -2.56
C LEU A 242 -5.17 -17.19 -1.95
N ARG A 243 -4.42 -17.99 -2.72
CA ARG A 243 -3.77 -19.18 -2.18
C ARG A 243 -2.77 -18.85 -1.07
N ALA A 244 -2.23 -17.63 -1.04
CA ALA A 244 -1.29 -17.19 -0.01
C ALA A 244 -1.84 -17.29 1.43
N LEU A 245 -3.16 -17.24 1.61
CA LEU A 245 -3.82 -17.31 2.91
C LEU A 245 -3.63 -18.66 3.62
N ASP A 246 -3.35 -19.71 2.87
CA ASP A 246 -3.25 -21.09 3.36
C ASP A 246 -1.80 -21.63 3.33
N LEU A 247 -0.80 -20.76 3.16
CA LEU A 247 0.60 -21.17 2.99
C LEU A 247 1.47 -20.79 4.18
N THR A 248 2.45 -21.66 4.45
CA THR A 248 3.56 -21.39 5.37
C THR A 248 4.87 -21.52 4.59
N PRO A 249 5.41 -20.41 4.05
CA PRO A 249 6.68 -20.44 3.34
C PRO A 249 7.85 -20.56 4.31
N ASP A 250 8.95 -21.17 3.85
CA ASP A 250 10.23 -21.15 4.57
C ASP A 250 10.92 -19.79 4.38
N LEU A 251 10.73 -18.90 5.34
CA LEU A 251 11.33 -17.56 5.30
C LEU A 251 12.87 -17.59 5.37
N GLY A 252 13.47 -18.64 5.93
CA GLY A 252 14.93 -18.77 6.01
C GLY A 252 15.55 -18.96 4.64
N GLU A 253 14.97 -19.83 3.82
CA GLU A 253 15.39 -20.08 2.44
C GLU A 253 15.16 -18.86 1.52
N LEU A 254 14.17 -18.02 1.84
CA LEU A 254 13.84 -16.83 1.06
C LEU A 254 14.63 -15.58 1.50
N ALA A 255 15.29 -15.59 2.65
CA ALA A 255 15.99 -14.42 3.20
C ALA A 255 17.12 -13.90 2.29
N GLY A 256 17.74 -14.80 1.51
CA GLY A 256 18.82 -14.44 0.58
C GLY A 256 18.37 -13.66 -0.66
N LEU A 257 17.07 -13.41 -0.84
CA LEU A 257 16.51 -12.65 -1.96
C LEU A 257 16.62 -11.14 -1.78
N ALA A 258 16.87 -10.67 -0.57
CA ALA A 258 16.89 -9.25 -0.24
C ALA A 258 17.92 -8.49 -1.10
N GLU A 259 17.48 -7.39 -1.70
CA GLU A 259 18.32 -6.44 -2.42
C GLU A 259 18.71 -5.28 -1.49
N GLU A 260 19.83 -4.62 -1.80
CA GLU A 260 20.14 -3.34 -1.17
C GLU A 260 19.04 -2.32 -1.51
N PRO A 261 18.50 -1.56 -0.53
CA PRO A 261 17.33 -0.72 -0.77
C PRO A 261 17.51 0.28 -1.92
N GLU A 262 18.65 0.96 -1.96
CA GLU A 262 18.98 1.90 -3.03
C GLU A 262 18.97 1.26 -4.42
N THR A 263 19.34 -0.02 -4.52
CA THR A 263 19.32 -0.79 -5.77
C THR A 263 17.91 -1.20 -6.14
N TYR A 264 17.13 -1.69 -5.17
CA TYR A 264 15.74 -2.07 -5.38
C TYR A 264 14.92 -0.88 -5.89
N TRP A 265 14.98 0.25 -5.19
CA TRP A 265 14.18 1.44 -5.51
C TRP A 265 14.58 2.07 -6.84
N ARG A 266 15.87 2.05 -7.20
CA ARG A 266 16.35 2.47 -8.52
C ARG A 266 15.82 1.57 -9.64
N SER A 267 15.83 0.26 -9.43
CA SER A 267 15.30 -0.69 -10.41
C SER A 267 13.79 -0.55 -10.55
N ARG A 268 13.08 -0.42 -9.42
CA ARG A 268 11.62 -0.26 -9.36
C ARG A 268 11.14 1.02 -10.04
N SER A 269 11.87 2.13 -9.95
CA SER A 269 11.49 3.39 -10.61
C SER A 269 11.79 3.41 -12.11
N ALA A 270 12.66 2.51 -12.60
CA ALA A 270 12.99 2.36 -14.01
C ALA A 270 12.06 1.42 -14.78
N LEU A 271 11.14 0.72 -14.08
CA LEU A 271 10.16 -0.15 -14.73
C LEU A 271 9.22 0.67 -15.64
N PRO A 272 8.91 0.19 -16.85
CA PRO A 272 7.95 0.85 -17.72
C PRO A 272 6.56 0.83 -17.07
N TRP A 273 5.79 1.89 -17.32
CA TRP A 273 4.35 1.85 -17.06
C TRP A 273 3.72 0.86 -18.05
N THR A 274 3.05 -0.17 -17.53
CA THR A 274 2.33 -1.21 -18.29
C THR A 274 0.86 -1.20 -17.93
#